data_AF-A0A540N6M7-F1
#
_entry.id   AF-A0A540N6M7-F1
#
_cell.length_a   1.000
_cell.length_b   1.000
_cell.length_c   1.000
_cell.angle_alpha   90.00
_cell.angle_beta   90.00
_cell.angle_gamma   90.00
#
_symmetry.space_group_name_H-M   'P 1'
#
loop_
_entity.id
_entity.type
_entity.pdbx_description
1 polymer ?
#
loop_
_entity_poly.entity_id
_entity_poly.type
_entity_poly.pdbx_seq_one_letter_code
_entity_poly.pdbx_strand_id
1 'polypeptide(L)'
;MAIFLFLLILLVPATNADWPPSPGYWPSSKFRSMSFYKGFKTLWGPQHQSLDQNALTVWLDSTTGSGFKSVRPFRSGYFGASIKLQTGYTAGVITAFYLSNSEAHPGYHDEVDIEFLGTTFGKPYTLQTNVYIRGSGDGRIIGREMKFHLWFDPTKNFHHYAILWSPKEIM
;
A
#
# COMPACT_ATOMS: atom_id res chain seq x y z
N MET A 1 13.20 41.89 47.58
CA MET A 1 12.35 41.45 46.45
C MET A 1 13.10 40.36 45.70
N ALA A 2 12.69 39.10 45.84
CA ALA A 2 13.26 37.98 45.09
C ALA A 2 12.39 37.74 43.85
N ILE A 3 12.99 37.83 42.66
CA ILE A 3 12.32 37.53 41.39
C ILE A 3 12.48 36.04 41.14
N PHE A 4 11.39 35.28 41.24
CA PHE A 4 11.33 33.89 40.81
C PHE A 4 11.15 33.84 39.30
N LEU A 5 12.17 33.35 38.59
CA LEU A 5 12.10 33.06 37.16
C LEU A 5 11.43 31.68 36.99
N PHE A 6 10.15 31.65 36.62
CA PHE A 6 9.47 30.42 36.25
C PHE A 6 9.91 30.02 34.83
N LEU A 7 10.73 28.97 34.73
CA LEU A 7 11.07 28.34 33.46
C LEU A 7 9.87 27.49 33.02
N LEU A 8 9.07 28.01 32.09
CA LEU A 8 7.97 27.26 31.48
C LEU A 8 8.55 26.25 30.48
N ILE A 9 8.73 25.00 30.91
CA ILE A 9 9.09 23.90 30.01
C ILE A 9 7.83 23.51 29.23
N LEU A 10 7.71 24.03 28.01
CA LEU A 10 6.73 23.55 27.04
C LEU A 10 7.13 22.12 26.63
N LEU A 11 6.52 21.13 27.27
CA LEU A 11 6.48 19.76 26.77
C LEU A 11 5.66 19.75 25.48
N VAL A 12 6.32 19.99 24.36
CA VAL A 12 5.76 19.69 23.04
C VAL A 12 5.66 18.17 22.96
N PRO A 13 4.46 17.58 22.78
CA PRO A 13 4.37 16.15 22.54
C PRO A 13 5.10 15.85 21.24
N ALA A 14 6.13 15.01 21.31
CA ALA A 14 6.84 14.51 20.14
C ALA A 14 5.90 13.59 19.35
N THR A 15 5.10 14.17 18.45
CA THR A 15 4.30 13.40 17.49
C THR A 15 5.07 13.07 16.22
N ASN A 16 6.36 13.36 16.18
CA ASN A 16 7.20 12.99 15.05
C ASN A 16 7.60 11.52 15.23
N ALA A 17 6.96 10.63 14.49
CA ALA A 17 7.61 9.38 14.14
C ALA A 17 8.92 9.77 13.46
N ASP A 18 10.04 9.67 14.17
CA ASP A 18 11.35 9.96 13.60
C ASP A 18 11.55 9.09 12.36
N TRP A 19 12.19 9.66 11.33
CA TRP A 19 12.52 8.94 10.11
C TRP A 19 13.22 7.64 10.47
N PRO A 20 12.85 6.50 9.85
CA PRO A 20 13.57 5.26 10.08
C PRO A 20 15.04 5.47 9.69
N PRO A 21 15.97 4.78 10.37
CA PRO A 21 17.37 4.80 9.94
C PRO A 21 17.47 4.31 8.49
N SER A 22 18.48 4.81 7.78
CA SER A 22 18.73 4.37 6.40
C SER A 22 18.86 2.85 6.34
N PRO A 23 18.18 2.17 5.39
CA PRO A 23 18.29 0.72 5.23
C PRO A 23 19.68 0.28 4.71
N GLY A 24 20.54 1.22 4.31
CA GLY A 24 21.88 0.94 3.75
C GLY A 24 21.86 0.38 2.31
N TYR A 25 20.73 -0.15 1.86
CA TYR A 25 20.50 -0.65 0.51
C TYR A 25 19.09 -0.30 0.02
N TRP A 26 18.98 0.08 -1.25
CA TRP A 26 17.72 0.53 -1.85
C TRP A 26 17.35 -0.35 -3.05
N PRO A 27 16.57 -1.43 -2.87
CA PRO A 27 16.22 -2.35 -3.95
C PRO A 27 15.58 -1.64 -5.15
N SER A 28 14.69 -0.67 -4.90
CA SER A 28 14.00 0.09 -5.95
C SER A 28 14.95 0.81 -6.91
N SER A 29 16.13 1.23 -6.44
CA SER A 29 17.16 1.88 -7.29
C SER A 29 17.81 0.94 -8.31
N LYS A 30 17.66 -0.38 -8.13
CA LYS A 30 18.26 -1.40 -9.00
C LYS A 30 17.35 -1.84 -10.14
N PHE A 31 16.08 -1.46 -10.10
CA PHE A 31 15.10 -1.83 -11.11
C PHE A 31 14.63 -0.58 -11.86
N ARG A 32 14.51 -0.70 -13.19
CA ARG A 32 13.97 0.39 -14.01
C ARG A 32 12.45 0.36 -13.94
N SER A 33 11.83 1.53 -13.82
CA SER A 33 10.39 1.69 -14.00
C SER A 33 9.96 1.26 -15.41
N MET A 34 8.74 0.77 -15.53
CA MET A 34 8.15 0.35 -16.81
C MET A 34 6.84 1.08 -17.07
N SER A 35 6.50 1.25 -18.35
CA SER A 35 5.19 1.78 -18.73
C SER A 35 4.09 0.78 -18.36
N PHE A 36 2.95 1.29 -17.89
CA PHE A 36 1.85 0.46 -17.37
C PHE A 36 1.47 -0.70 -18.30
N TYR A 37 1.15 -0.41 -19.56
CA TYR A 37 0.71 -1.43 -20.52
C TYR A 37 1.77 -2.44 -20.98
N LYS A 38 3.04 -2.28 -20.57
CA LYS A 38 4.05 -3.34 -20.77
C LYS A 38 3.93 -4.46 -19.73
N GLY A 39 3.43 -4.13 -18.53
CA GLY A 39 3.38 -5.05 -17.40
C GLY A 39 1.98 -5.42 -16.96
N PHE A 40 1.00 -4.56 -17.25
CA PHE A 40 -0.35 -4.64 -16.72
C PHE A 40 -1.40 -4.37 -17.80
N LYS A 41 -2.61 -4.82 -17.51
CA LYS A 41 -3.83 -4.54 -18.27
C LYS A 41 -4.95 -4.20 -17.28
N THR A 42 -5.96 -3.48 -17.74
CA THR A 42 -7.20 -3.30 -16.97
C THR A 42 -7.82 -4.65 -16.67
N LEU A 43 -8.25 -4.86 -15.42
CA LEU A 43 -8.98 -6.05 -14.99
C LEU A 43 -10.48 -5.77 -15.01
N TRP A 44 -10.90 -4.63 -14.45
CA TRP A 44 -12.29 -4.19 -14.39
C TRP A 44 -12.36 -2.66 -14.22
N GLY A 45 -13.52 -2.07 -14.49
CA GLY A 45 -13.75 -0.62 -14.38
C GLY A 45 -12.87 0.24 -15.29
N PRO A 46 -12.78 -0.03 -16.62
CA PRO A 46 -11.94 0.74 -17.54
C PRO A 46 -12.34 2.22 -17.64
N GLN A 47 -13.63 2.54 -17.44
CA GLN A 47 -14.10 3.92 -17.38
C GLN A 47 -13.52 4.70 -16.21
N HIS A 48 -13.01 4.01 -15.19
CA HIS A 48 -12.37 4.55 -13.99
C HIS A 48 -10.84 4.38 -14.00
N GLN A 49 -10.25 4.39 -15.20
CA GLN A 49 -8.80 4.43 -15.39
C GLN A 49 -8.40 5.54 -16.33
N SER A 50 -7.33 6.25 -15.96
CA SER A 50 -6.65 7.19 -16.84
C SER A 50 -5.14 6.97 -16.73
N LEU A 51 -4.44 7.08 -17.86
CA LEU A 51 -3.00 6.94 -17.93
C LEU A 51 -2.41 8.23 -18.48
N ASP A 52 -1.59 8.90 -17.69
CA ASP A 52 -0.86 10.10 -18.09
C ASP A 52 0.62 9.94 -17.77
N GLN A 53 1.51 10.13 -18.76
CA GLN A 53 2.96 10.04 -18.60
C GLN A 53 3.45 8.80 -17.79
N ASN A 54 2.83 7.64 -18.00
CA ASN A 54 3.04 6.36 -17.27
C ASN A 54 2.56 6.33 -15.80
N ALA A 55 1.90 7.36 -15.30
CA ALA A 55 1.17 7.32 -14.04
C ALA A 55 -0.27 6.86 -14.29
N LEU A 56 -0.62 5.72 -13.69
CA LEU A 56 -2.00 5.23 -13.68
C LEU A 56 -2.79 5.94 -12.58
N THR A 57 -3.92 6.53 -12.94
CA THR A 57 -4.96 6.96 -12.01
C THR A 57 -6.10 5.97 -12.07
N VAL A 58 -6.48 5.43 -10.91
CA VAL A 58 -7.69 4.62 -10.71
C VAL A 58 -8.56 5.29 -9.65
N TRP A 59 -9.87 5.23 -9.79
CA TRP A 59 -10.77 5.84 -8.82
C TRP A 59 -12.03 5.00 -8.56
N LEU A 60 -12.72 5.38 -7.49
CA LEU A 60 -13.97 4.79 -7.05
C LEU A 60 -14.99 5.92 -6.88
N ASP A 61 -16.19 5.69 -7.38
CA ASP A 61 -17.38 6.47 -7.03
C ASP A 61 -18.58 5.52 -6.86
N SER A 62 -19.80 6.07 -6.75
CA SER A 62 -21.01 5.28 -6.55
C SER A 62 -21.37 4.34 -7.70
N THR A 63 -20.77 4.50 -8.89
CA THR A 63 -21.05 3.67 -10.06
C THR A 63 -20.17 2.42 -10.08
N THR A 64 -18.86 2.57 -9.83
CA THR A 64 -17.90 1.46 -9.81
C THR A 64 -16.56 1.90 -9.22
N GLY A 65 -15.70 0.94 -8.88
CA GLY A 65 -14.27 1.16 -8.68
C GLY A 65 -13.46 0.84 -9.93
N SER A 66 -12.19 0.49 -9.75
CA SER A 66 -11.36 0.00 -10.84
C SER A 66 -10.22 -0.89 -10.36
N GLY A 67 -9.73 -1.75 -11.24
CA GLY A 67 -8.58 -2.60 -10.95
C GLY A 67 -7.79 -2.97 -12.20
N PHE A 68 -6.55 -3.38 -11.98
CA PHE A 68 -5.65 -3.84 -13.04
C PHE A 68 -4.95 -5.12 -12.62
N LYS A 69 -4.41 -5.85 -13.59
CA LYS A 69 -3.75 -7.14 -13.39
C LYS A 69 -2.50 -7.24 -14.24
N SER A 70 -1.48 -7.95 -13.75
CA SER A 70 -0.30 -8.23 -14.56
C SER A 70 -0.65 -9.02 -15.83
N VAL A 71 0.08 -8.78 -16.91
CA VAL A 71 -0.12 -9.52 -18.18
C VAL A 71 0.37 -10.97 -18.12
N ARG A 72 1.15 -11.32 -17.10
CA ARG A 72 1.71 -12.66 -16.89
C ARG A 72 1.65 -13.04 -15.40
N PRO A 73 1.50 -14.34 -15.09
CA PRO A 73 1.76 -14.86 -13.75
C PRO A 73 3.27 -14.95 -13.49
N PHE A 74 3.64 -15.02 -12.22
CA PHE A 74 5.04 -15.10 -11.78
C PHE A 74 5.23 -16.25 -10.78
N ARG A 75 6.46 -16.76 -10.67
CA ARG A 75 6.86 -17.75 -9.66
C ARG A 75 7.65 -17.16 -8.49
N SER A 76 8.22 -15.98 -8.70
CA SER A 76 9.01 -15.19 -7.74
C SER A 76 9.26 -13.81 -8.35
N GLY A 77 9.59 -12.81 -7.54
CA GLY A 77 9.98 -11.51 -8.06
C GLY A 77 9.97 -10.40 -7.01
N TYR A 78 10.47 -9.23 -7.43
CA TYR A 78 10.30 -7.97 -6.73
C TYR A 78 9.22 -7.16 -7.47
N PHE A 79 8.07 -7.02 -6.84
CA PHE A 79 6.90 -6.35 -7.40
C PHE A 79 6.74 -5.02 -6.70
N GLY A 80 6.93 -3.91 -7.40
CA GLY A 80 6.89 -2.59 -6.77
C GLY A 80 6.17 -1.56 -7.61
N ALA A 81 5.56 -0.59 -6.91
CA ALA A 81 4.90 0.55 -7.50
C ALA A 81 5.10 1.78 -6.61
N SER A 82 5.24 2.94 -7.24
CA SER A 82 5.11 4.22 -6.58
C SER A 82 3.63 4.57 -6.47
N ILE A 83 3.12 4.72 -5.25
CA ILE A 83 1.69 4.94 -4.96
C ILE A 83 1.52 6.25 -4.18
N LYS A 84 0.50 7.02 -4.55
CA LYS A 84 0.05 8.22 -3.82
C LYS A 84 -1.44 8.06 -3.53
N LEU A 85 -1.85 8.32 -2.29
CA LEU A 85 -3.22 8.11 -1.83
C LEU A 85 -4.06 9.38 -1.91
N GLN A 86 -5.38 9.19 -1.85
CA GLN A 86 -6.37 10.27 -1.83
C GLN A 86 -6.36 11.02 -0.49
N THR A 87 -6.43 12.35 -0.53
CA THR A 87 -6.57 13.22 0.65
C THR A 87 -8.00 13.24 1.18
N GLY A 88 -8.19 13.64 2.44
CA GLY A 88 -9.50 13.90 3.02
C GLY A 88 -10.18 12.65 3.58
N TYR A 89 -11.50 12.55 3.39
CA TYR A 89 -12.30 11.43 3.91
C TYR A 89 -12.30 10.26 2.94
N THR A 90 -11.73 9.13 3.37
CA THR A 90 -11.64 7.89 2.59
C THR A 90 -12.09 6.65 3.36
N ALA A 91 -12.74 6.85 4.53
CA ALA A 91 -13.19 5.75 5.38
C ALA A 91 -14.05 4.75 4.60
N GLY A 92 -13.73 3.46 4.75
CA GLY A 92 -14.41 2.36 4.06
C GLY A 92 -13.87 2.05 2.65
N VAL A 93 -12.92 2.84 2.13
CA VAL A 93 -12.26 2.57 0.84
C VAL A 93 -10.88 1.97 1.09
N ILE A 94 -10.54 0.92 0.33
CA ILE A 94 -9.21 0.30 0.33
C ILE A 94 -8.54 0.60 -1.01
N THR A 95 -7.31 1.08 -0.97
CA THR A 95 -6.38 1.02 -2.12
C THR A 95 -5.46 -0.17 -1.90
N ALA A 96 -5.40 -1.11 -2.84
CA ALA A 96 -4.65 -2.36 -2.68
C ALA A 96 -3.58 -2.54 -3.78
N PHE A 97 -2.45 -3.13 -3.39
CA PHE A 97 -1.42 -3.64 -4.28
C PHE A 97 -1.01 -5.03 -3.77
N TYR A 98 -1.28 -6.08 -4.54
CA TYR A 98 -1.24 -7.44 -4.03
C TYR A 98 -0.87 -8.46 -5.11
N LEU A 99 -0.51 -9.65 -4.65
CA LEU A 99 -0.28 -10.85 -5.48
C LEU A 99 -1.38 -11.86 -5.13
N SER A 100 -2.05 -12.45 -6.12
CA SER A 100 -3.09 -13.45 -5.87
C SER A 100 -3.17 -14.46 -7.00
N ASN A 101 -3.52 -15.69 -6.66
CA ASN A 101 -3.84 -16.75 -7.62
C ASN A 101 -5.32 -17.18 -7.56
N SER A 102 -6.20 -16.35 -6.98
CA SER A 102 -7.64 -16.64 -6.80
C SER A 102 -8.41 -16.93 -8.07
N GLU A 103 -8.09 -16.29 -9.20
CA GLU A 103 -8.69 -16.63 -10.51
C GLU A 103 -8.30 -18.06 -10.98
N ALA A 104 -7.12 -18.55 -10.60
CA ALA A 104 -6.65 -19.89 -10.97
C ALA A 104 -7.07 -20.96 -9.95
N HIS A 105 -7.20 -20.58 -8.68
CA HIS A 105 -7.58 -21.47 -7.57
C HIS A 105 -8.72 -20.87 -6.72
N PRO A 106 -9.94 -20.73 -7.28
CA PRO A 106 -11.07 -20.17 -6.52
C PRO A 106 -11.39 -21.00 -5.28
N GLY A 107 -11.48 -20.38 -4.11
CA GLY A 107 -11.75 -21.08 -2.85
C GLY A 107 -10.55 -21.83 -2.24
N TYR A 108 -9.37 -21.76 -2.88
CA TYR A 108 -8.15 -22.42 -2.41
C TYR A 108 -6.89 -21.61 -2.74
N HIS A 109 -6.98 -20.28 -2.67
CA HIS A 109 -5.96 -19.41 -3.22
C HIS A 109 -4.85 -19.05 -2.22
N ASP A 110 -3.72 -18.60 -2.76
CA ASP A 110 -2.66 -17.91 -2.04
C ASP A 110 -2.68 -16.43 -2.41
N GLU A 111 -2.42 -15.55 -1.43
CA GLU A 111 -2.45 -14.10 -1.60
C GLU A 111 -1.51 -13.39 -0.63
N VAL A 112 -0.91 -12.28 -1.10
CA VAL A 112 0.02 -11.43 -0.35
C VAL A 112 -0.34 -9.97 -0.59
N ASP A 113 -0.64 -9.25 0.48
CA ASP A 113 -1.35 -7.98 0.40
C ASP A 113 -0.55 -6.79 0.93
N ILE A 114 -0.69 -5.65 0.25
CA ILE A 114 -0.50 -4.31 0.79
C ILE A 114 -1.81 -3.56 0.61
N GLU A 115 -2.46 -3.22 1.72
CA GLU A 115 -3.75 -2.54 1.73
C GLU A 115 -3.67 -1.24 2.52
N PHE A 116 -3.99 -0.13 1.86
CA PHE A 116 -4.15 1.15 2.52
C PHE A 116 -5.60 1.30 2.96
N LEU A 117 -5.82 1.19 4.27
CA LEU A 117 -7.12 1.33 4.88
C LEU A 117 -7.45 2.82 4.97
N GLY A 118 -8.49 3.23 4.23
CA GLY A 118 -8.96 4.62 4.20
C GLY A 118 -9.39 5.13 5.57
N THR A 119 -9.32 6.44 5.74
CA THR A 119 -9.35 7.09 7.06
C THR A 119 -10.31 8.28 7.10
N THR A 120 -10.58 8.79 8.29
CA THR A 120 -11.38 10.00 8.49
C THR A 120 -10.47 11.22 8.60
N PHE A 121 -11.04 12.43 8.47
CA PHE A 121 -10.29 13.67 8.67
C PHE A 121 -9.47 13.66 9.98
N GLY A 122 -8.23 14.12 9.90
CA GLY A 122 -7.32 14.24 11.05
C GLY A 122 -6.71 12.93 11.56
N LYS A 123 -7.05 11.77 10.97
CA LYS A 123 -6.45 10.47 11.33
C LYS A 123 -5.47 10.00 10.24
N PRO A 124 -4.37 9.35 10.61
CA PRO A 124 -3.45 8.78 9.63
C PRO A 124 -4.10 7.61 8.89
N TYR A 125 -3.57 7.30 7.70
CA TYR A 125 -3.82 6.02 7.04
C TYR A 125 -3.21 4.87 7.86
N THR A 126 -3.80 3.69 7.72
CA THR A 126 -3.21 2.44 8.19
C THR A 126 -2.78 1.64 6.98
N LEU A 127 -1.52 1.20 6.95
CA LEU A 127 -1.08 0.18 6.01
C LEU A 127 -1.26 -1.18 6.69
N GLN A 128 -2.02 -2.06 6.04
CA GLN A 128 -2.17 -3.46 6.41
C GLN A 128 -1.37 -4.33 5.43
N THR A 129 -0.59 -5.27 5.96
CA THR A 129 -0.05 -6.39 5.18
C THR A 129 -0.72 -7.67 5.60
N ASN A 130 -0.92 -8.60 4.67
CA ASN A 130 -1.56 -9.89 4.98
C ASN A 130 -1.01 -11.00 4.08
N VAL A 131 -1.19 -12.25 4.52
CA VAL A 131 -0.81 -13.45 3.77
C VAL A 131 -1.85 -14.54 3.94
N TYR A 132 -2.44 -14.95 2.81
CA TYR A 132 -3.32 -16.10 2.70
C TYR A 132 -2.63 -17.25 1.98
N ILE A 133 -2.84 -18.47 2.49
CA ILE A 133 -2.21 -19.69 1.97
C ILE A 133 -3.28 -20.76 1.86
N ARG A 134 -3.39 -21.41 0.70
CA ARG A 134 -4.27 -22.57 0.46
C ARG A 134 -5.70 -22.34 0.92
N GLY A 135 -6.26 -21.20 0.54
CA GLY A 135 -7.63 -20.81 0.83
C GLY A 135 -7.85 -20.33 2.25
N SER A 136 -6.80 -19.96 3.00
CA SER A 136 -7.02 -19.36 4.32
C SER A 136 -7.68 -17.99 4.27
N GLY A 137 -7.78 -17.36 3.09
CA GLY A 137 -8.59 -16.17 2.83
C GLY A 137 -10.00 -16.48 2.30
N ASP A 138 -10.33 -17.76 2.10
CA ASP A 138 -11.61 -18.22 1.57
C ASP A 138 -12.48 -18.86 2.68
N GLY A 139 -13.80 -18.71 2.60
CA GLY A 139 -14.73 -19.33 3.53
C GLY A 139 -14.51 -18.90 4.98
N ARG A 140 -13.89 -19.75 5.80
CA ARG A 140 -13.48 -19.38 7.16
C ARG A 140 -12.11 -18.71 7.10
N ILE A 141 -12.13 -17.38 7.18
CA ILE A 141 -10.95 -16.53 7.09
C ILE A 141 -10.01 -16.77 8.29
N ILE A 142 -8.74 -17.01 7.99
CA ILE A 142 -7.61 -17.04 8.92
C ILE A 142 -6.59 -16.00 8.43
N GLY A 143 -6.75 -14.78 8.94
CA GLY A 143 -5.89 -13.65 8.65
C GLY A 143 -4.52 -13.74 9.32
N ARG A 144 -3.53 -13.12 8.69
CA ARG A 144 -2.15 -12.94 9.16
C ARG A 144 -1.77 -11.46 9.08
N GLU A 145 -2.67 -10.61 9.55
CA GLU A 145 -2.56 -9.17 9.39
C GLU A 145 -1.46 -8.56 10.27
N MET A 146 -0.68 -7.67 9.68
CA MET A 146 0.11 -6.68 10.42
C MET A 146 -0.35 -5.28 10.01
N LYS A 147 -0.53 -4.39 10.98
CA LYS A 147 -1.01 -3.02 10.76
C LYS A 147 -0.06 -2.02 11.37
N PHE A 148 0.26 -0.96 10.63
CA PHE A 148 1.05 0.15 11.15
C PHE A 148 0.71 1.47 10.44
N HIS A 149 1.03 2.57 11.10
CA HIS A 149 1.00 3.91 10.50
C HIS A 149 2.32 4.22 9.82
N LEU A 150 2.25 5.04 8.78
CA LEU A 150 3.42 5.49 8.04
C LEU A 150 4.06 6.68 8.75
N TRP A 151 5.39 6.78 8.70
CA TRP A 151 6.15 7.92 9.24
C TRP A 151 6.10 9.17 8.33
N PHE A 152 5.24 9.15 7.30
CA PHE A 152 4.99 10.22 6.36
C PHE A 152 3.52 10.25 5.97
N ASP A 153 3.06 11.35 5.39
CA ASP A 153 1.71 11.47 4.83
C ASP A 153 1.67 10.88 3.40
N PRO A 154 1.06 9.69 3.18
CA PRO A 154 1.06 9.01 1.88
C PRO A 154 0.19 9.72 0.82
N THR A 155 -0.50 10.79 1.19
CA THR A 155 -1.34 11.58 0.28
C THR A 155 -0.58 12.73 -0.39
N LYS A 156 0.58 13.11 0.16
CA LYS A 156 1.32 14.29 -0.31
C LYS A 156 2.18 14.02 -1.52
N ASN A 157 2.80 12.85 -1.60
CA ASN A 157 3.70 12.47 -2.68
C ASN A 157 3.56 10.98 -3.00
N PHE A 158 4.19 10.58 -4.11
CA PHE A 158 4.35 9.17 -4.41
C PHE A 158 5.42 8.55 -3.51
N HIS A 159 5.11 7.41 -2.92
CA HIS A 159 6.04 6.60 -2.14
C HIS A 159 6.14 5.19 -2.72
N HIS A 160 7.32 4.58 -2.65
CA HIS A 160 7.56 3.27 -3.24
C HIS A 160 7.17 2.16 -2.27
N TYR A 161 6.24 1.30 -2.70
CA TYR A 161 5.81 0.11 -1.98
C TYR A 161 6.14 -1.10 -2.83
N ALA A 162 6.57 -2.19 -2.19
CA ALA A 162 6.93 -3.39 -2.90
C ALA A 162 6.69 -4.66 -2.07
N ILE A 163 6.48 -5.75 -2.78
CA ILE A 163 6.46 -7.12 -2.28
C ILE A 163 7.64 -7.83 -2.93
N LEU A 164 8.60 -8.30 -2.15
CA LEU A 164 9.58 -9.28 -2.59
C LEU A 164 9.03 -10.66 -2.25
N TRP A 165 8.85 -11.51 -3.26
CA TRP A 165 8.43 -12.89 -3.06
C TRP A 165 9.43 -13.86 -3.66
N SER A 166 9.91 -14.78 -2.83
CA SER A 166 10.75 -15.90 -3.23
C SER A 166 10.30 -17.19 -2.53
N PRO A 167 10.79 -18.37 -2.95
CA PRO A 167 10.53 -19.61 -2.24
C PRO A 167 11.06 -19.65 -0.79
N LYS A 168 11.91 -18.70 -0.39
CA LYS A 168 12.50 -18.64 0.96
C LYS A 168 11.80 -17.65 1.88
N GLU A 169 11.30 -16.55 1.33
CA GLU A 169 10.80 -15.41 2.12
C GLU A 169 9.86 -14.50 1.33
N ILE A 170 9.06 -13.76 2.10
CA ILE A 170 8.30 -12.59 1.66
C ILE A 170 8.82 -11.39 2.45
N MET A 171 9.18 -10.30 1.76
CA MET A 171 9.64 -9.04 2.37
C MET A 171 8.88 -7.84 1.81
#